data_AF-A0A257KX75-F1
#
_entry.id   AF-A0A257KX75-F1
#
_cell.length_a   1.000
_cell.length_b   1.000
_cell.length_c   1.000
_cell.angle_alpha   90.00
_cell.angle_beta   90.00
_cell.angle_gamma   90.00
#
_symmetry.space_group_name_H-M   'P 1'
#
loop_
_entity.id
_entity.type
_entity.pdbx_description
1 polymer ?
#
loop_
_entity_poly.entity_id
_entity_poly.type
_entity_poly.pdbx_seq_one_letter_code
_entity_poly.pdbx_strand_id
1 'polypeptide(L)'
;MSVLEEIARQKAALAVFATSAAAAVFAEDMTDAQRGTAALDVLRLVVASGLQAPAHPVIEIAPAPERPRFQPYAKRDAAKARKELRTAPAAPAPRQEIEAPAPAEPVVEPAPLADPDPVIEILSAPGDATPVPRPRSGGRQRGFSDQQLLDAVRRHGNNTAAIAEEFSVTSGYINVQRRRLGCPAPKGRQKQAPAAKSPVLVAETVTTQHILWDDENRAKLAALLAEVPPLSKEAIAAKMGITVSAVQTAMSRLGMSRPDGHADRKMRTCLSCEKSFMSEWKGNRHCTQCKHSEAA
;
A
#
# COMPACT_ATOMS: atom_id res chain seq x y z
N MET A 1 2.41 -45.86 -43.16
CA MET A 1 2.61 -44.52 -42.59
C MET A 1 4.07 -44.36 -42.25
N SER A 2 4.66 -43.23 -42.61
CA SER A 2 6.05 -42.94 -42.24
C SER A 2 6.15 -42.63 -40.74
N VAL A 3 7.33 -42.83 -40.15
CA VAL A 3 7.60 -42.45 -38.75
C VAL A 3 7.29 -40.96 -38.51
N LEU A 4 7.49 -40.11 -39.52
CA LEU A 4 7.17 -38.68 -39.45
C LEU A 4 5.67 -38.40 -39.38
N GLU A 5 4.85 -39.16 -40.12
CA GLU A 5 3.38 -39.04 -40.06
C GLU A 5 2.83 -39.44 -38.69
N GLU A 6 3.39 -40.50 -38.08
CA GLU A 6 2.98 -40.95 -36.75
C GLU A 6 3.38 -39.92 -35.67
N ILE A 7 4.58 -39.35 -35.76
CA ILE A 7 5.02 -38.26 -34.87
C ILE A 7 4.12 -37.02 -35.02
N ALA A 8 3.76 -36.65 -36.25
CA ALA A 8 2.86 -35.52 -36.50
C ALA A 8 1.46 -35.77 -35.92
N ARG A 9 0.93 -36.99 -36.07
CA ARG A 9 -0.36 -37.41 -35.51
C ARG A 9 -0.35 -37.37 -33.98
N GLN A 10 0.71 -37.86 -33.34
CA GLN A 10 0.85 -37.83 -31.89
C GLN A 10 0.94 -36.39 -31.35
N LYS A 11 1.69 -35.51 -32.04
CA LYS A 11 1.75 -34.08 -31.69
C LYS A 11 0.38 -33.40 -31.81
N ALA A 12 -0.37 -33.69 -32.87
CA ALA A 12 -1.73 -33.16 -33.04
C ALA A 12 -2.68 -33.64 -31.95
N ALA A 13 -2.64 -34.93 -31.59
CA ALA A 13 -3.44 -35.48 -30.50
C ALA A 13 -3.11 -34.85 -29.14
N LEU A 14 -1.83 -34.61 -28.87
CA LEU A 14 -1.38 -33.97 -27.63
C LEU A 14 -1.79 -32.50 -27.55
N ALA A 15 -1.75 -31.78 -28.68
CA ALA A 15 -2.25 -30.41 -28.76
C ALA A 15 -3.75 -30.32 -28.47
N VAL A 16 -4.56 -31.21 -29.07
CA VAL A 16 -6.00 -31.28 -28.80
C VAL A 16 -6.27 -31.55 -27.32
N PHE A 17 -5.58 -32.52 -26.72
CA PHE A 17 -5.70 -32.83 -25.29
C PHE A 17 -5.34 -31.62 -24.41
N ALA A 18 -4.24 -30.92 -24.70
CA ALA A 18 -3.83 -29.74 -23.94
C ALA A 18 -4.89 -28.62 -24.03
N THR A 19 -5.46 -28.38 -25.21
CA THR A 19 -6.52 -27.38 -25.38
C THR A 19 -7.83 -27.75 -24.67
N SER A 20 -8.24 -29.02 -24.70
CA SER A 20 -9.44 -29.47 -23.99
C SER A 20 -9.25 -29.45 -22.47
N ALA A 21 -8.06 -29.83 -21.98
CA ALA A 21 -7.73 -29.78 -20.56
C ALA A 21 -7.71 -28.33 -20.05
N ALA A 22 -7.14 -27.40 -20.83
CA ALA A 22 -7.19 -25.98 -20.50
C ALA A 22 -8.65 -25.47 -20.42
N ALA A 23 -9.48 -25.79 -21.41
CA ALA A 23 -10.89 -25.39 -21.42
C ALA A 23 -11.68 -25.93 -20.21
N ALA A 24 -11.44 -27.20 -19.83
CA ALA A 24 -12.06 -27.81 -18.65
C ALA A 24 -11.65 -27.12 -17.35
N VAL A 25 -10.35 -26.78 -17.20
CA VAL A 25 -9.83 -26.01 -16.04
C VAL A 25 -10.51 -24.65 -15.91
N PHE A 26 -10.94 -24.04 -17.02
CA PHE A 26 -11.66 -22.76 -16.99
C PHE A 26 -13.18 -22.90 -16.81
N ALA A 27 -13.75 -24.10 -16.95
CA ALA A 27 -15.19 -24.34 -16.87
C ALA A 27 -15.66 -24.78 -15.47
N GLU A 28 -14.79 -25.37 -14.65
CA GLU A 28 -15.14 -25.81 -13.30
C GLU A 28 -15.14 -24.66 -12.28
N ASP A 29 -15.96 -24.79 -11.24
CA ASP A 29 -16.00 -23.92 -10.05
C ASP A 29 -14.73 -24.09 -9.20
N MET A 30 -13.60 -23.69 -9.77
CA MET A 30 -12.30 -23.66 -9.11
C MET A 30 -12.04 -22.29 -8.51
N THR A 31 -11.48 -22.28 -7.30
CA THR A 31 -10.93 -21.04 -6.74
C THR A 31 -9.82 -20.48 -7.64
N ASP A 32 -9.62 -19.17 -7.65
CA ASP A 32 -8.61 -18.53 -8.51
C ASP A 32 -7.19 -19.08 -8.29
N ALA A 33 -6.89 -19.50 -7.06
CA ALA A 33 -5.62 -20.14 -6.72
C ALA A 33 -5.45 -21.51 -7.41
N GLN A 34 -6.50 -22.34 -7.42
CA GLN A 34 -6.50 -23.64 -8.08
C GLN A 34 -6.44 -23.50 -9.61
N ARG A 35 -7.15 -22.51 -10.18
CA ARG A 35 -7.04 -22.17 -11.61
C ARG A 35 -5.62 -21.76 -11.99
N GLY A 36 -4.95 -20.96 -11.16
CA GLY A 36 -3.56 -20.56 -11.38
C GLY A 36 -2.58 -21.74 -11.40
N THR A 37 -2.73 -22.69 -10.46
CA THR A 37 -1.88 -23.90 -10.44
C THR A 37 -2.15 -24.82 -11.63
N ALA A 38 -3.42 -25.08 -11.95
CA ALA A 38 -3.78 -25.93 -13.07
C ALA A 38 -3.33 -25.34 -14.42
N ALA A 39 -3.45 -24.02 -14.60
CA ALA A 39 -2.96 -23.33 -15.79
C ALA A 39 -1.43 -23.46 -15.95
N LEU A 40 -0.67 -23.36 -14.86
CA LEU A 40 0.79 -23.53 -14.88
C LEU A 40 1.19 -24.97 -15.23
N ASP A 41 0.48 -25.97 -14.73
CA ASP A 41 0.79 -27.38 -15.01
C ASP A 41 0.45 -27.75 -16.45
N VAL A 42 -0.65 -27.23 -17.01
CA VAL A 42 -0.94 -27.34 -18.45
C VAL A 42 0.16 -26.67 -19.29
N LEU A 43 0.60 -25.48 -18.88
CA LEU A 43 1.66 -24.76 -19.60
C LEU A 43 2.99 -25.55 -19.58
N ARG A 44 3.37 -26.12 -18.43
CA ARG A 44 4.56 -26.97 -18.29
C ARG A 44 4.48 -28.21 -19.17
N LEU A 45 3.31 -28.85 -19.26
CA LEU A 45 3.09 -30.01 -20.12
C LEU A 45 3.27 -29.64 -21.61
N VAL A 46 2.76 -28.48 -22.03
CA VAL A 46 2.94 -27.97 -23.40
C VAL A 46 4.41 -27.66 -23.70
N VAL A 47 5.15 -27.06 -22.76
CA VAL A 47 6.59 -26.79 -22.95
C VAL A 47 7.41 -28.09 -22.98
N ALA A 48 7.14 -29.02 -22.06
CA ALA A 48 7.86 -30.29 -21.97
C ALA A 48 7.65 -31.20 -23.19
N SER A 49 6.50 -31.09 -23.86
CA SER A 49 6.20 -31.85 -25.08
C SER A 49 6.87 -31.30 -26.35
N GLY A 50 7.62 -30.19 -26.24
CA GLY A 50 8.32 -29.58 -27.38
C GLY A 50 7.37 -29.07 -28.46
N LEU A 51 6.10 -28.85 -28.13
CA LEU A 51 5.14 -28.17 -28.97
C LEU A 51 5.55 -26.68 -29.01
N GLN A 52 6.28 -26.29 -30.05
CA GLN A 52 6.44 -24.87 -30.35
C GLN A 52 5.06 -24.28 -30.60
N ALA A 53 4.72 -23.23 -29.85
CA ALA A 53 3.52 -22.45 -30.12
C ALA A 53 3.53 -22.06 -31.61
N PRO A 54 2.40 -22.21 -32.33
CA PRO A 54 2.34 -21.76 -33.70
C PRO A 54 2.76 -20.29 -33.75
N ALA A 55 3.68 -19.94 -34.67
CA ALA A 55 4.30 -18.62 -34.74
C ALA A 55 3.28 -17.46 -34.84
N HIS A 56 2.06 -17.77 -35.24
CA HIS A 56 0.91 -16.88 -35.21
C HIS A 56 -0.29 -17.63 -34.65
N PRO A 57 -0.70 -17.41 -33.39
CA PRO A 57 -1.99 -17.89 -32.93
C PRO A 57 -3.06 -17.15 -33.76
N VAL A 58 -3.73 -17.86 -34.65
CA VAL A 58 -4.94 -17.38 -35.29
C VAL A 58 -6.02 -17.40 -34.21
N ILE A 59 -6.09 -16.32 -33.45
CA ILE A 59 -7.20 -16.11 -32.52
C ILE A 59 -8.36 -15.66 -33.41
N GLU A 60 -9.24 -16.60 -33.77
CA GLU A 60 -10.57 -16.26 -34.25
C GLU A 60 -11.31 -15.56 -33.10
N ILE A 61 -11.24 -14.24 -33.11
CA ILE A 61 -12.01 -13.40 -32.19
C ILE A 61 -13.47 -13.58 -32.60
N ALA A 62 -14.21 -14.37 -31.83
CA ALA A 62 -15.65 -14.45 -31.97
C ALA A 62 -16.24 -13.02 -31.94
N PRO A 63 -17.13 -12.66 -32.87
CA PRO A 63 -17.71 -11.33 -32.91
C PRO A 63 -18.38 -11.03 -31.57
N ALA A 64 -18.04 -9.87 -31.01
CA ALA A 64 -18.55 -9.45 -29.70
C ALA A 64 -20.10 -9.53 -29.70
N PRO A 65 -20.73 -10.12 -28.66
CA PRO A 65 -22.18 -10.20 -28.60
C PRO A 65 -22.78 -8.80 -28.71
N GLU A 66 -23.75 -8.63 -29.60
CA GLU A 66 -24.46 -7.37 -29.79
C GLU A 66 -25.00 -6.89 -28.45
N ARG A 67 -24.55 -5.71 -28.03
CA ARG A 67 -25.01 -5.12 -26.76
C ARG A 67 -26.52 -4.86 -26.87
N PRO A 68 -27.32 -5.26 -25.87
CA PRO A 68 -28.74 -4.93 -25.83
C PRO A 68 -28.89 -3.40 -25.91
N ARG A 69 -29.64 -2.93 -26.91
CA ARG A 69 -29.98 -1.51 -27.06
C ARG A 69 -30.76 -1.07 -25.83
N PHE A 70 -30.12 -0.30 -24.96
CA PHE A 70 -30.78 0.29 -23.81
C PHE A 70 -31.85 1.27 -24.27
N GLN A 71 -33.10 1.04 -23.85
CA GLN A 71 -34.14 2.05 -23.97
C GLN A 71 -33.75 3.27 -23.10
N PRO A 72 -33.88 4.50 -23.61
CA PRO A 72 -33.60 5.68 -22.81
C PRO A 72 -34.57 5.74 -21.63
N TYR A 73 -34.02 5.83 -20.41
CA TYR A 73 -34.81 6.05 -19.20
C TYR A 73 -35.61 7.35 -19.36
N ALA A 74 -36.94 7.25 -19.29
CA ALA A 74 -37.82 8.40 -19.17
C ALA A 74 -37.37 9.25 -17.98
N LYS A 75 -37.05 10.51 -18.25
CA LYS A 75 -36.68 11.51 -17.24
C LYS A 75 -37.83 11.64 -16.23
N ARG A 76 -37.74 10.93 -15.12
CA ARG A 76 -38.62 11.13 -13.97
C ARG A 76 -38.08 12.30 -13.16
N ASP A 77 -38.95 13.25 -12.86
CA ASP A 77 -38.66 14.57 -12.28
C ASP A 77 -37.91 14.50 -10.93
N ALA A 78 -36.57 14.48 -10.99
CA ALA A 78 -35.69 14.54 -9.83
C ALA A 78 -35.85 15.81 -8.98
N ALA A 79 -36.53 16.85 -9.51
CA ALA A 79 -36.84 18.07 -8.79
C ALA A 79 -37.88 17.87 -7.68
N LYS A 80 -38.79 16.88 -7.80
CA LYS A 80 -39.86 16.66 -6.81
C LYS A 80 -39.35 15.92 -5.57
N ALA A 81 -38.46 14.95 -5.75
CA ALA A 81 -37.89 14.15 -4.66
C ALA A 81 -37.00 14.95 -3.69
N ARG A 82 -36.34 16.02 -4.15
CA ARG A 82 -35.49 16.86 -3.28
C ARG A 82 -36.29 17.79 -2.37
N LYS A 83 -37.54 18.11 -2.70
CA LYS A 83 -38.36 19.03 -1.90
C LYS A 83 -39.00 18.33 -0.70
N GLU A 84 -39.29 17.03 -0.81
CA GLU A 84 -39.91 16.25 0.27
C GLU A 84 -38.91 15.86 1.37
N LEU A 85 -37.62 15.70 1.04
CA LEU A 85 -36.59 15.31 2.04
C LEU A 85 -36.19 16.44 3.00
N ARG A 86 -36.58 17.69 2.74
CA ARG A 86 -36.15 18.87 3.53
C ARG A 86 -37.13 19.29 4.63
N THR A 87 -38.28 18.61 4.73
CA THR A 87 -39.36 18.92 5.69
C THR A 87 -39.46 17.93 6.87
N ALA A 88 -38.56 16.96 6.97
CA ALA A 88 -38.51 16.11 8.16
C ALA A 88 -37.90 16.90 9.33
N PRO A 89 -38.62 17.09 10.45
CA PRO A 89 -38.07 17.72 11.65
C PRO A 89 -36.92 16.88 12.19
N ALA A 90 -35.78 17.53 12.44
CA ALA A 90 -34.60 16.88 13.00
C ALA A 90 -34.95 16.25 14.36
N ALA A 91 -34.82 14.94 14.47
CA ALA A 91 -34.97 14.23 15.73
C ALA A 91 -33.95 14.79 16.75
N PRO A 92 -34.37 15.07 18.00
CA PRO A 92 -33.45 15.57 19.02
C PRO A 92 -32.37 14.53 19.28
N ALA A 93 -31.11 14.98 19.29
CA ALA A 93 -29.97 14.12 19.57
C ALA A 93 -30.14 13.44 20.95
N PRO A 94 -29.85 12.14 21.07
CA PRO A 94 -29.90 11.45 22.35
C PRO A 94 -28.90 12.11 23.32
N ARG A 95 -29.40 12.59 24.46
CA ARG A 95 -28.58 13.05 25.58
C ARG A 95 -27.71 11.87 26.01
N GLN A 96 -26.39 12.01 25.83
CA GLN A 96 -25.45 11.10 26.45
C GLN A 96 -25.43 11.40 27.96
N GLU A 97 -25.99 10.47 28.72
CA GLU A 97 -25.88 10.43 30.17
C GLU A 97 -24.40 10.21 30.50
N ILE A 98 -23.75 11.24 31.03
CA ILE A 98 -22.37 11.16 31.51
C ILE A 98 -22.44 10.42 32.84
N GLU A 99 -22.15 9.12 32.80
CA GLU A 99 -22.03 8.26 33.96
C GLU A 99 -20.87 8.78 34.83
N ALA A 100 -21.17 9.08 36.09
CA ALA A 100 -20.21 9.64 37.03
C ALA A 100 -19.05 8.64 37.26
N PRO A 101 -17.79 9.12 37.33
CA PRO A 101 -16.64 8.25 37.56
C PRO A 101 -16.78 7.55 38.92
N ALA A 102 -16.64 6.23 38.91
CA ALA A 102 -16.65 5.39 40.10
C ALA A 102 -15.60 5.84 41.14
N PRO A 103 -15.88 5.70 42.45
CA PRO A 103 -14.96 6.08 43.51
C PRO A 103 -13.66 5.27 43.42
N ALA A 104 -12.54 5.96 43.50
CA ALA A 104 -11.20 5.40 43.47
C ALA A 104 -11.04 4.32 44.57
N GLU A 105 -10.57 3.14 44.16
CA GLU A 105 -10.20 2.08 45.08
C GLU A 105 -9.01 2.51 45.97
N PRO A 106 -8.98 2.08 47.24
CA PRO A 106 -7.94 2.45 48.18
C PRO A 106 -6.60 1.85 47.76
N VAL A 107 -5.59 2.72 47.67
CA VAL A 107 -4.19 2.37 47.44
C VAL A 107 -3.71 1.50 48.59
N VAL A 108 -3.49 0.22 48.32
CA VAL A 108 -2.85 -0.71 49.25
C VAL A 108 -1.36 -0.40 49.27
N GLU A 109 -0.88 0.07 50.42
CA GLU A 109 0.52 0.29 50.74
C GLU A 109 1.26 -1.05 50.71
N PRO A 110 2.30 -1.23 49.86
CA PRO A 110 3.01 -2.50 49.77
C PRO A 110 3.84 -2.74 51.04
N ALA A 111 3.72 -3.94 51.58
CA ALA A 111 4.44 -4.42 52.76
C ALA A 111 5.97 -4.31 52.60
N PRO A 112 6.71 -4.06 53.70
CA PRO A 112 8.16 -3.92 53.67
C PRO A 112 8.85 -5.21 53.19
N LEU A 113 9.79 -5.03 52.25
CA LEU A 113 10.70 -6.06 51.76
C LEU A 113 11.46 -6.69 52.94
N ALA A 114 11.40 -8.02 53.03
CA ALA A 114 12.29 -8.82 53.85
C ALA A 114 13.72 -8.80 53.28
N ASP A 115 14.68 -8.88 54.20
CA ASP A 115 16.12 -8.78 53.98
C ASP A 115 16.66 -9.76 52.92
N PRO A 116 17.70 -9.38 52.15
CA PRO A 116 18.37 -10.28 51.23
C PRO A 116 19.27 -11.28 51.95
N ASP A 117 19.04 -12.56 51.67
CA ASP A 117 19.92 -13.68 52.05
C ASP A 117 21.33 -13.56 51.45
N PRO A 118 22.34 -14.19 52.07
CA PRO A 118 23.75 -13.95 51.80
C PRO A 118 24.24 -14.58 50.49
N VAL A 119 25.03 -13.75 49.79
CA VAL A 119 26.14 -14.04 48.87
C VAL A 119 26.48 -15.53 48.72
N ILE A 120 26.04 -16.13 47.61
CA ILE A 120 26.66 -17.36 47.08
C ILE A 120 27.84 -16.92 46.20
N GLU A 121 29.03 -17.18 46.71
CA GLU A 121 30.31 -17.02 46.05
C GLU A 121 30.44 -18.09 44.95
N ILE A 122 30.00 -17.76 43.73
CA ILE A 122 30.17 -18.63 42.57
C ILE A 122 31.59 -18.45 42.03
N LEU A 123 32.42 -19.45 42.34
CA LEU A 123 33.73 -19.70 41.73
C LEU A 123 33.67 -19.55 40.21
N SER A 124 34.38 -18.56 39.71
CA SER A 124 34.55 -18.27 38.27
C SER A 124 35.45 -19.30 37.62
N ALA A 125 34.94 -20.00 36.61
CA ALA A 125 35.73 -20.70 35.61
C ALA A 125 36.05 -19.76 34.44
N PRO A 126 37.29 -19.72 33.90
CA PRO A 126 37.64 -18.91 32.74
C PRO A 126 37.17 -19.63 31.47
N GLY A 127 36.05 -19.18 30.90
CA GLY A 127 35.53 -19.64 29.62
C GLY A 127 35.43 -18.49 28.63
N ASP A 128 36.26 -18.56 27.58
CA ASP A 128 36.31 -17.75 26.36
C ASP A 128 35.14 -16.77 26.12
N ALA A 129 35.39 -15.51 26.48
CA ALA A 129 34.52 -14.40 26.13
C ALA A 129 34.63 -14.10 24.63
N THR A 130 33.67 -14.60 23.85
CA THR A 130 33.41 -14.05 22.52
C THR A 130 33.02 -12.56 22.66
N PRO A 131 33.54 -11.68 21.79
CA PRO A 131 33.32 -10.25 21.92
C PRO A 131 31.83 -9.91 21.75
N VAL A 132 31.20 -9.46 22.84
CA VAL A 132 29.84 -8.94 22.81
C VAL A 132 29.83 -7.67 21.93
N PRO A 133 29.09 -7.66 20.81
CA PRO A 133 29.07 -6.50 19.93
C PRO A 133 28.47 -5.29 20.66
N ARG A 134 29.24 -4.20 20.72
CA ARG A 134 28.80 -2.94 21.35
C ARG A 134 27.53 -2.41 20.66
N PRO A 135 26.53 -1.92 21.42
CA PRO A 135 25.31 -1.37 20.84
C PRO A 135 25.63 -0.12 20.02
N ARG A 136 25.21 -0.10 18.75
CA ARG A 136 25.23 1.11 17.91
C ARG A 136 24.28 2.14 18.54
N SER A 137 24.85 3.29 18.92
CA SER A 137 24.16 4.40 19.56
C SER A 137 22.99 4.92 18.71
N GLY A 138 21.81 5.03 19.31
CA GLY A 138 20.62 5.69 18.72
C GLY A 138 19.48 4.77 18.24
N GLY A 139 19.68 3.45 18.21
CA GLY A 139 18.60 2.51 17.91
C GLY A 139 17.68 2.34 19.11
N ARG A 140 16.35 2.52 18.94
CA ARG A 140 15.37 2.04 19.92
C ARG A 140 15.73 0.59 20.27
N GLN A 141 15.95 0.30 21.55
CA GLN A 141 16.30 -1.05 22.00
C GLN A 141 15.25 -2.03 21.48
N ARG A 142 15.72 -3.12 20.86
CA ARG A 142 14.83 -4.17 20.38
C ARG A 142 14.28 -4.90 21.60
N GLY A 143 12.96 -4.94 21.76
CA GLY A 143 12.31 -5.63 22.88
C GLY A 143 12.43 -7.16 22.85
N PHE A 144 13.01 -7.74 21.79
CA PHE A 144 13.23 -9.17 21.65
C PHE A 144 14.47 -9.49 20.81
N SER A 145 15.05 -10.67 21.04
CA SER A 145 16.18 -11.21 20.27
C SER A 145 15.72 -11.93 19.00
N ASP A 146 16.63 -12.11 18.04
CA ASP A 146 16.32 -12.79 16.78
C ASP A 146 15.90 -14.26 17.03
N GLN A 147 16.48 -14.93 18.04
CA GLN A 147 16.10 -16.28 18.47
C GLN A 147 14.67 -16.33 19.04
N GLN A 148 14.31 -15.38 19.90
CA GLN A 148 12.94 -15.29 20.44
C GLN A 148 11.91 -15.16 19.31
N LEU A 149 12.22 -14.37 18.28
CA LEU A 149 11.34 -14.25 17.11
C LEU A 149 11.22 -15.58 16.35
N LEU A 150 12.31 -16.31 16.14
CA LEU A 150 12.29 -17.61 15.45
C LEU A 150 11.47 -18.65 16.23
N ASP A 151 11.60 -18.69 17.55
CA ASP A 151 10.83 -19.61 18.38
C ASP A 151 9.34 -19.23 18.43
N ALA A 152 9.02 -17.93 18.42
CA ALA A 152 7.64 -17.48 18.26
C ALA A 152 7.07 -17.85 16.87
N VAL A 153 7.87 -17.77 15.81
CA VAL A 153 7.46 -18.22 14.45
C VAL A 153 7.24 -19.74 14.42
N ARG A 154 8.02 -20.54 15.16
CA ARG A 154 7.77 -21.98 15.29
C ARG A 154 6.47 -22.28 16.04
N ARG A 155 6.17 -21.54 17.11
CA ARG A 155 4.96 -21.71 17.94
C ARG A 155 3.68 -21.25 17.24
N HIS A 156 3.69 -20.05 16.64
CA HIS A 156 2.50 -19.41 16.06
C HIS A 156 2.42 -19.49 14.54
N GLY A 157 3.42 -20.08 13.89
CA GLY A 157 3.51 -20.20 12.43
C GLY A 157 3.56 -18.85 11.70
N ASN A 158 2.63 -18.66 10.75
CA ASN A 158 2.51 -17.44 9.95
C ASN A 158 1.55 -16.39 10.56
N ASN A 159 1.05 -16.62 11.78
CA ASN A 159 0.17 -15.66 12.45
C ASN A 159 0.96 -14.50 13.05
N THR A 160 1.20 -13.46 12.24
CA THR A 160 1.94 -12.26 12.67
C THR A 160 1.21 -11.41 13.70
N ALA A 161 -0.10 -11.57 13.87
CA ALA A 161 -0.85 -10.85 14.89
C ALA A 161 -0.54 -11.43 16.29
N ALA A 162 -0.59 -12.76 16.44
CA ALA A 162 -0.26 -13.44 17.69
C ALA A 162 1.20 -13.17 18.14
N ILE A 163 2.14 -13.23 17.19
CA ILE A 163 3.56 -12.92 17.48
C ILE A 163 3.74 -11.45 17.90
N ALA A 164 2.98 -10.53 17.28
CA ALA A 164 3.05 -9.11 17.59
C ALA A 164 2.50 -8.80 18.99
N GLU A 165 1.41 -9.47 19.38
CA GLU A 165 0.83 -9.39 20.71
C GLU A 165 1.79 -9.92 21.79
N GLU A 166 2.41 -11.09 21.57
CA GLU A 166 3.37 -11.68 22.51
C GLU A 166 4.56 -10.76 22.81
N PHE A 167 5.05 -10.03 21.81
CA PHE A 167 6.17 -9.09 21.96
C PHE A 167 5.75 -7.65 22.23
N SER A 168 4.45 -7.36 22.37
CA SER A 168 3.90 -6.00 22.53
C SER A 168 4.40 -5.01 21.46
N VAL A 169 4.50 -5.45 20.20
CA VAL A 169 4.94 -4.63 19.06
C VAL A 169 3.91 -4.63 17.94
N THR A 170 4.07 -3.76 16.95
CA THR A 170 3.19 -3.76 15.77
C THR A 170 3.50 -4.92 14.83
N SER A 171 2.47 -5.49 14.19
CA SER A 171 2.66 -6.57 13.20
C SER A 171 3.53 -6.14 12.01
N GLY A 172 3.54 -4.84 11.67
CA GLY A 172 4.43 -4.27 10.67
C GLY A 172 5.90 -4.45 11.03
N TYR A 173 6.25 -4.24 12.31
CA TYR A 173 7.61 -4.43 12.80
C TYR A 173 8.04 -5.91 12.76
N ILE A 174 7.17 -6.83 13.20
CA ILE A 174 7.41 -8.29 13.10
C ILE A 174 7.66 -8.70 11.64
N ASN A 175 6.87 -8.18 10.69
CA ASN A 175 7.06 -8.47 9.28
C ASN A 175 8.41 -8.00 8.73
N VAL A 176 8.89 -6.83 9.16
CA VAL A 176 10.22 -6.33 8.78
C VAL A 176 11.31 -7.25 9.33
N GLN A 177 11.22 -7.66 10.60
CA GLN A 177 12.21 -8.55 11.20
C GLN A 177 12.19 -9.95 10.58
N ARG A 178 11.02 -10.53 10.28
CA ARG A 178 10.91 -11.81 9.56
C ARG A 178 11.63 -11.76 8.21
N ARG A 179 11.40 -10.71 7.41
CA ARG A 179 12.09 -10.53 6.11
C ARG A 179 13.61 -10.42 6.28
N ARG A 180 14.07 -9.71 7.30
CA ARG A 180 15.50 -9.57 7.61
C ARG A 180 16.16 -10.91 7.93
N LEU A 181 15.43 -11.81 8.62
CA LEU A 181 15.90 -13.15 8.98
C LEU A 181 15.63 -14.20 7.89
N GLY A 182 15.11 -13.81 6.72
CA GLY A 182 14.78 -14.74 5.63
C GLY A 182 13.54 -15.62 5.91
N CYS A 183 12.79 -15.34 6.98
CA CYS A 183 11.54 -16.04 7.24
C CYS A 183 10.44 -15.52 6.30
N PRO A 184 9.66 -16.40 5.65
CA PRO A 184 8.55 -15.98 4.80
C PRO A 184 7.55 -15.20 5.65
N ALA A 185 7.37 -13.91 5.38
CA ALA A 185 6.28 -13.14 5.96
C ALA A 185 4.98 -13.51 5.22
N PRO A 186 3.82 -13.57 5.89
CA PRO A 186 2.55 -13.65 5.17
C PRO A 186 2.54 -12.51 4.15
N LYS A 187 2.23 -12.84 2.90
CA LYS A 187 2.12 -11.83 1.84
C LYS A 187 1.07 -10.84 2.32
N GLY A 188 1.51 -9.70 2.85
CA GLY A 188 0.62 -8.71 3.44
C GLY A 188 -0.47 -8.45 2.42
N ARG A 189 -1.74 -8.59 2.85
CA ARG A 189 -2.96 -8.61 2.03
C ARG A 189 -2.66 -7.85 0.74
N GLN A 190 -2.29 -8.59 -0.33
CA GLN A 190 -2.01 -7.96 -1.63
C GLN A 190 -3.18 -7.04 -1.81
N LYS A 191 -2.95 -5.71 -1.89
CA LYS A 191 -4.01 -4.71 -1.99
C LYS A 191 -4.99 -5.31 -2.98
N GLN A 192 -6.13 -5.82 -2.49
CA GLN A 192 -7.08 -6.51 -3.34
C GLN A 192 -7.33 -5.48 -4.43
N ALA A 193 -7.06 -5.86 -5.68
CA ALA A 193 -7.23 -4.97 -6.81
C ALA A 193 -8.58 -4.29 -6.57
N PRO A 194 -8.60 -2.94 -6.46
CA PRO A 194 -9.73 -2.24 -5.88
C PRO A 194 -10.98 -2.78 -6.55
N ALA A 195 -11.87 -3.40 -5.77
CA ALA A 195 -13.06 -4.07 -6.27
C ALA A 195 -13.66 -3.18 -7.35
N ALA A 196 -13.75 -3.72 -8.58
CA ALA A 196 -14.02 -2.94 -9.78
C ALA A 196 -15.15 -1.96 -9.47
N LYS A 197 -14.79 -0.68 -9.32
CA LYS A 197 -15.76 0.36 -8.97
C LYS A 197 -16.81 0.32 -10.07
N SER A 198 -18.07 0.18 -9.68
CA SER A 198 -19.22 0.20 -10.58
C SER A 198 -19.01 1.28 -11.64
N PRO A 199 -19.31 1.01 -12.92
CA PRO A 199 -19.04 1.94 -14.00
C PRO A 199 -19.77 3.25 -13.74
N VAL A 200 -19.03 4.23 -13.22
CA VAL A 200 -19.49 5.61 -13.13
C VAL A 200 -19.55 6.08 -14.57
N LEU A 201 -20.76 6.42 -15.03
CA LEU A 201 -21.03 6.93 -16.36
C LEU A 201 -20.07 8.08 -16.65
N VAL A 202 -19.16 7.82 -17.58
CA VAL A 202 -18.02 8.65 -17.92
C VAL A 202 -18.54 9.87 -18.70
N ALA A 203 -18.70 10.99 -17.99
CA ALA A 203 -18.61 12.30 -18.63
C ALA A 203 -17.22 12.41 -19.25
N GLU A 204 -17.16 12.82 -20.53
CA GLU A 204 -15.97 12.99 -21.38
C GLU A 204 -14.64 12.84 -20.65
N THR A 205 -13.95 11.73 -20.91
CA THR A 205 -12.59 11.52 -20.40
C THR A 205 -11.70 12.65 -20.89
N VAL A 206 -11.46 13.64 -20.04
CA VAL A 206 -10.32 14.54 -20.16
C VAL A 206 -9.10 13.63 -20.26
N THR A 207 -8.55 13.52 -21.47
CA THR A 207 -7.35 12.74 -21.74
C THR A 207 -6.29 13.23 -20.77
N THR A 208 -5.93 12.37 -19.83
CA THR A 208 -5.01 12.72 -18.77
C THR A 208 -3.63 12.82 -19.38
N GLN A 209 -3.28 14.01 -19.86
CA GLN A 209 -1.95 14.25 -20.38
C GLN A 209 -0.97 14.09 -19.22
N HIS A 210 -0.04 13.16 -19.38
CA HIS A 210 1.08 13.00 -18.47
C HIS A 210 2.02 14.18 -18.65
N ILE A 211 1.86 15.23 -17.84
CA ILE A 211 2.82 16.33 -17.81
C ILE A 211 4.14 15.85 -17.23
N LEU A 212 5.22 16.11 -17.95
CA LEU A 212 6.59 16.01 -17.45
C LEU A 212 6.87 17.23 -16.56
N TRP A 213 7.27 17.00 -15.31
CA TRP A 213 7.59 18.08 -14.36
C TRP A 213 9.01 18.61 -14.56
N ASP A 214 9.22 19.24 -15.72
CA ASP A 214 10.40 20.04 -16.05
C ASP A 214 10.40 21.39 -15.31
N ASP A 215 11.48 22.15 -15.46
CA ASP A 215 11.64 23.43 -14.75
C ASP A 215 10.65 24.50 -15.22
N GLU A 216 10.19 24.45 -16.48
CA GLU A 216 9.17 25.35 -17.01
C GLU A 216 7.80 25.11 -16.34
N ASN A 217 7.35 23.85 -16.28
CA ASN A 217 6.09 23.51 -15.62
C ASN A 217 6.13 23.76 -14.11
N ARG A 218 7.30 23.61 -13.48
CA ARG A 218 7.50 23.96 -12.07
C ARG A 218 7.42 25.47 -11.85
N ALA A 219 8.06 26.26 -12.69
CA ALA A 219 7.99 27.72 -12.64
C ALA A 219 6.55 28.21 -12.86
N LYS A 220 5.83 27.61 -13.81
CA LYS A 220 4.41 27.89 -14.06
C LYS A 220 3.54 27.56 -12.85
N LEU A 221 3.73 26.39 -12.23
CA LEU A 221 3.00 26.02 -11.00
C LEU A 221 3.29 27.01 -9.85
N ALA A 222 4.55 27.41 -9.68
CA ALA A 222 4.94 28.38 -8.66
C ALA A 222 4.31 29.76 -8.90
N ALA A 223 4.27 30.23 -10.16
CA ALA A 223 3.62 31.48 -10.53
C ALA A 223 2.11 31.45 -10.24
N LEU A 224 1.42 30.36 -10.62
CA LEU A 224 -0.01 30.18 -10.34
C LEU A 224 -0.34 30.13 -8.84
N LEU A 225 0.58 29.62 -8.02
CA LEU A 225 0.44 29.60 -6.56
C LEU A 225 0.66 30.98 -5.92
N ALA A 226 1.42 31.85 -6.57
CA ALA A 226 1.72 33.21 -6.11
C ALA A 226 0.67 34.26 -6.54
N GLU A 227 -0.28 33.91 -7.44
CA GLU A 227 -1.38 34.80 -7.83
C GLU A 227 -2.24 35.23 -6.63
N VAL A 228 -2.61 36.52 -6.58
CA VAL A 228 -3.50 37.11 -5.57
C VAL A 228 -4.80 37.54 -6.27
N PRO A 229 -5.97 37.00 -5.89
CA PRO A 229 -6.22 36.06 -4.79
C PRO A 229 -5.74 34.61 -5.08
N PRO A 230 -5.48 33.80 -4.03
CA PRO A 230 -4.97 32.44 -4.21
C PRO A 230 -5.97 31.55 -4.96
N LEU A 231 -5.58 31.05 -6.14
CA LEU A 231 -6.40 30.16 -6.97
C LEU A 231 -6.71 28.83 -6.29
N SER A 232 -7.92 28.27 -6.38
CA SER A 232 -8.17 26.90 -5.90
C SER A 232 -7.30 25.86 -6.64
N LYS A 233 -7.05 24.69 -6.04
CA LYS A 233 -6.29 23.61 -6.70
C LYS A 233 -6.95 23.16 -8.01
N GLU A 234 -8.28 23.25 -8.08
CA GLU A 234 -9.07 22.96 -9.28
C GLU A 234 -8.82 24.00 -10.38
N ALA A 235 -8.75 25.29 -10.02
CA ALA A 235 -8.42 26.35 -10.97
C ALA A 235 -6.98 26.23 -11.49
N ILE A 236 -6.03 25.86 -10.64
CA ILE A 236 -4.63 25.60 -11.05
C ILE A 236 -4.59 24.41 -12.02
N ALA A 237 -5.28 23.31 -11.68
CA ALA A 237 -5.38 22.12 -12.51
C ALA A 237 -5.97 22.44 -13.89
N ALA A 238 -7.04 23.24 -13.93
CA ALA A 238 -7.65 23.71 -15.17
C ALA A 238 -6.70 24.59 -16.00
N LYS A 239 -6.01 25.56 -15.39
CA LYS A 239 -5.02 26.43 -16.07
C LYS A 239 -3.81 25.64 -16.62
N MET A 240 -3.45 24.53 -16.00
CA MET A 240 -2.35 23.66 -16.43
C MET A 240 -2.78 22.53 -17.35
N GLY A 241 -4.08 22.27 -17.52
CA GLY A 241 -4.58 21.15 -18.32
C GLY A 241 -4.28 19.77 -17.69
N ILE A 242 -4.22 19.68 -16.36
CA ILE A 242 -3.94 18.43 -15.63
C ILE A 242 -4.99 18.13 -14.57
N THR A 243 -4.90 16.94 -13.99
CA THR A 243 -5.75 16.53 -12.88
C THR A 243 -5.33 17.21 -11.57
N VAL A 244 -6.30 17.44 -10.69
CA VAL A 244 -6.07 17.99 -9.34
C VAL A 244 -5.09 17.11 -8.54
N SER A 245 -5.16 15.79 -8.70
CA SER A 245 -4.24 14.84 -8.04
C SER A 245 -2.79 15.01 -8.50
N ALA A 246 -2.56 15.27 -9.79
CA ALA A 246 -1.23 15.55 -10.32
C ALA A 246 -0.65 16.85 -9.74
N VAL A 247 -1.47 17.92 -9.67
CA VAL A 247 -1.08 19.19 -9.02
C VAL A 247 -0.72 18.96 -7.56
N GLN A 248 -1.57 18.26 -6.79
CA GLN A 248 -1.31 17.96 -5.38
C GLN A 248 -0.02 17.16 -5.17
N THR A 249 0.20 16.14 -6.01
CA THR A 249 1.42 15.31 -5.97
C THR A 249 2.65 16.15 -6.26
N ALA A 250 2.60 17.03 -7.26
CA ALA A 250 3.70 17.93 -7.59
C ALA A 250 3.97 18.95 -6.48
N MET A 251 2.93 19.58 -5.93
CA MET A 251 3.06 20.49 -4.80
C MET A 251 3.74 19.80 -3.60
N SER A 252 3.33 18.57 -3.29
CA SER A 252 3.93 17.79 -2.19
C SER A 252 5.41 17.47 -2.45
N ARG A 253 5.75 17.02 -3.67
CA ARG A 253 7.13 16.68 -4.05
C ARG A 253 8.07 17.88 -4.10
N LEU A 254 7.54 19.04 -4.51
CA LEU A 254 8.30 20.28 -4.62
C LEU A 254 8.32 21.07 -3.30
N GLY A 255 7.64 20.59 -2.24
CA GLY A 255 7.52 21.31 -0.97
C GLY A 255 6.71 22.61 -1.06
N MET A 256 5.84 22.74 -2.08
CA MET A 256 4.98 23.90 -2.34
C MET A 256 3.57 23.73 -1.75
N SER A 257 3.36 22.75 -0.86
CA SER A 257 2.08 22.55 -0.18
C SER A 257 1.60 23.87 0.44
N ARG A 258 0.36 24.26 0.09
CA ARG A 258 -0.21 25.52 0.57
C ARG A 258 -0.18 25.60 2.09
N PRO A 259 0.07 26.80 2.64
CA PRO A 259 0.20 27.04 4.08
C PRO A 259 -1.15 27.03 4.81
N ASP A 260 -2.12 26.21 4.38
CA ASP A 260 -3.49 26.20 4.90
C ASP A 260 -3.58 25.79 6.39
N GLY A 261 -2.44 25.61 7.09
CA GLY A 261 -2.36 25.51 8.55
C GLY A 261 -1.11 26.10 9.21
N HIS A 262 -0.22 26.79 8.47
CA HIS A 262 1.01 27.35 9.05
C HIS A 262 1.34 28.71 8.42
N ALA A 263 0.69 29.76 8.92
CA ALA A 263 0.81 31.14 8.46
C ALA A 263 2.25 31.70 8.46
N ASP A 264 3.19 31.07 9.16
CA ASP A 264 4.56 31.57 9.32
C ASP A 264 5.57 31.06 8.28
N ARG A 265 5.14 30.22 7.34
CA ARG A 265 6.05 29.69 6.31
C ARG A 265 6.44 30.79 5.31
N LYS A 266 7.73 31.10 5.23
CA LYS A 266 8.29 32.09 4.28
C LYS A 266 9.21 31.39 3.28
N MET A 267 9.13 31.81 2.02
CA MET A 267 10.14 31.46 1.00
C MET A 267 11.49 32.06 1.39
N ARG A 268 12.53 31.23 1.39
CA ARG A 268 13.91 31.61 1.70
C ARG A 268 14.88 30.96 0.72
N THR A 269 16.05 31.54 0.59
CA THR A 269 17.16 30.98 -0.18
C THR A 269 17.96 30.02 0.69
N CYS A 270 18.24 28.82 0.19
CA CYS A 270 19.11 27.85 0.86
C CYS A 270 20.54 28.39 0.95
N LEU A 271 21.17 28.32 2.13
CA LEU A 271 22.56 28.75 2.31
C LEU A 271 23.57 27.87 1.54
N SER A 272 23.27 26.58 1.33
CA SER A 272 24.23 25.65 0.71
C SER A 272 24.15 25.60 -0.81
N CYS A 273 22.93 25.64 -1.36
CA CYS A 273 22.70 25.43 -2.80
C CYS A 273 21.99 26.59 -3.49
N GLU A 274 21.73 27.69 -2.77
CA GLU A 274 21.10 28.92 -3.27
C GLU A 274 19.68 28.75 -3.85
N LYS A 275 19.10 27.54 -3.80
CA LYS A 275 17.74 27.28 -4.27
C LYS A 275 16.72 27.84 -3.28
N SER A 276 15.63 28.42 -3.80
CA SER A 276 14.52 28.88 -2.98
C SER A 276 13.72 27.70 -2.42
N PHE A 277 13.36 27.75 -1.14
CA PHE A 277 12.57 26.75 -0.45
C PHE A 277 11.65 27.37 0.61
N MET A 278 10.56 26.69 0.94
CA MET A 278 9.64 27.08 2.02
C MET A 278 10.20 26.65 3.38
N SER A 279 10.32 27.59 4.31
CA SER A 279 10.80 27.33 5.67
C SER A 279 9.74 27.76 6.71
N GLU A 280 9.51 26.94 7.73
CA GLU A 280 8.59 27.21 8.84
C GLU A 280 9.12 28.26 9.83
N TRP A 281 10.44 28.39 9.98
CA TRP A 281 11.07 29.20 11.03
C TRP A 281 12.33 29.90 10.49
N LYS A 282 12.68 31.09 11.04
CA LYS A 282 13.78 31.97 10.56
C LYS A 282 15.18 31.33 10.53
N GLY A 283 15.44 30.41 11.44
CA GLY A 283 16.68 29.63 11.53
C GLY A 283 16.75 28.38 10.66
N ASN A 284 15.69 27.97 9.94
CA ASN A 284 15.81 26.88 8.97
C ASN A 284 16.31 27.47 7.64
N ARG A 285 17.62 27.43 7.43
CA ARG A 285 18.32 28.07 6.30
C ARG A 285 18.83 27.09 5.25
N HIS A 286 18.66 25.79 5.46
CA HIS A 286 19.04 24.75 4.52
C HIS A 286 17.78 24.09 3.96
N CYS A 287 17.75 23.87 2.64
CA CYS A 287 16.67 23.13 2.02
C CYS A 287 16.71 21.66 2.46
N THR A 288 15.58 20.95 2.31
CA THR A 288 15.44 19.56 2.75
C THR A 288 16.52 18.64 2.17
N GLN A 289 16.91 18.85 0.90
CA GLN A 289 17.98 18.07 0.27
C GLN A 289 19.34 18.30 0.95
N CYS A 290 19.74 19.56 1.14
CA CYS A 290 21.02 19.88 1.79
C CYS A 290 21.04 19.43 3.25
N LYS A 291 19.89 19.51 3.95
CA LYS A 291 19.76 19.01 5.32
C LYS A 291 19.95 17.49 5.41
N HIS A 292 19.50 16.73 4.40
CA HIS A 292 19.70 15.29 4.35
C HIS A 292 21.13 14.89 3.97
N SER A 293 21.82 15.66 3.13
CA SER A 293 23.22 15.39 2.78
C SER A 293 24.20 15.63 3.92
N GLU A 294 23.89 16.53 4.86
CA GLU A 294 24.73 16.77 6.05
C GLU A 294 24.61 15.66 7.10
N ALA A 295 23.53 14.88 7.07
CA ALA A 295 23.27 13.80 8.02
C ALA A 295 23.78 12.43 7.55
N ALA A 296 24.30 12.35 6.33
CA ALA A 296 24.85 11.14 5.70
C ALA A 296 26.38 11.15 5.79
#